data_AF-A0A3M1F3T4-F1
#
_entry.id   AF-A0A3M1F3T4-F1
#
_cell.length_a   1.000
_cell.length_b   1.000
_cell.length_c   1.000
_cell.angle_alpha   90.00
_cell.angle_beta   90.00
_cell.angle_gamma   90.00
#
_symmetry.space_group_name_H-M   'P 1'
#
loop_
_entity.id
_entity.type
_entity.pdbx_description
1 polymer ?
#
loop_
_entity_poly.entity_id
_entity_poly.type
_entity_poly.pdbx_seq_one_letter_code
_entity_poly.pdbx_strand_id
1 'polypeptide(L)' 'MKKNEGVVDRVVRGVLAVVFAVLGAVHSPWWFVLALVFGLTAVVGFCPLYALFGFSTCKNR' A
#
# COMPACT_ATOMS: atom_id res chain seq x y z
N MET A 1 -8.02 -7.18 -12.01
CA MET A 1 -8.92 -7.06 -10.84
C MET A 1 -9.57 -5.68 -10.84
N LYS A 2 -10.83 -5.55 -10.38
CA LYS A 2 -11.53 -4.26 -10.32
C LYS A 2 -10.79 -3.38 -9.31
N LYS A 3 -10.33 -2.20 -9.72
CA LYS A 3 -9.56 -1.28 -8.85
C LYS A 3 -10.40 -0.92 -7.64
N ASN A 4 -9.81 -1.01 -6.45
CA ASN A 4 -10.54 -0.79 -5.19
C ASN A 4 -9.85 0.23 -4.27
N GLU A 5 -8.62 0.59 -4.62
CA GLU A 5 -7.88 1.67 -3.99
C GLU A 5 -7.93 2.92 -4.87
N GLY A 6 -8.40 4.03 -4.30
CA GLY A 6 -8.31 5.36 -4.88
C GLY A 6 -6.87 5.89 -4.89
N VAL A 7 -6.65 6.95 -5.67
CA VAL A 7 -5.32 7.56 -5.84
C VAL A 7 -4.75 8.03 -4.50
N VAL A 8 -5.57 8.56 -3.61
CA VAL A 8 -5.14 9.02 -2.28
C VAL A 8 -4.58 7.87 -1.45
N ASP A 9 -5.31 6.75 -1.35
CA ASP A 9 -4.88 5.55 -0.60
C ASP A 9 -3.59 4.95 -1.15
N ARG A 10 -3.47 4.93 -2.49
CA ARG A 10 -2.28 4.46 -3.20
C ARG A 10 -1.06 5.32 -2.90
N VAL A 11 -1.24 6.65 -2.86
CA VAL A 11 -0.16 7.60 -2.52
C VAL A 11 0.24 7.42 -1.05
N VAL A 12 -0.71 7.32 -0.12
CA VAL A 12 -0.41 7.10 1.31
C VAL A 12 0.36 5.80 1.51
N ARG A 13 -0.08 4.69 0.91
CA ARG A 13 0.65 3.40 0.98
C ARG A 13 2.03 3.48 0.33
N GLY A 14 2.17 4.19 -0.79
CA GLY A 14 3.46 4.42 -1.43
C GLY A 14 4.44 5.20 -0.54
N VAL A 15 3.96 6.27 0.12
CA VAL A 15 4.77 7.04 1.08
C VAL A 15 5.19 6.17 2.26
N LEU A 16 4.26 5.39 2.84
CA LEU A 16 4.58 4.45 3.92
C LEU A 16 5.61 3.41 3.50
N ALA A 17 5.51 2.87 2.28
CA ALA A 17 6.48 1.91 1.75
C ALA A 17 7.90 2.50 1.69
N VAL A 18 8.03 3.76 1.24
CA VAL A 18 9.32 4.47 1.22
C VAL A 18 9.85 4.70 2.64
N VAL A 19 9.00 5.12 3.57
CA VAL A 19 9.40 5.32 4.98
C VAL A 19 9.92 4.02 5.59
N PHE A 20 9.21 2.90 5.39
CA PHE A 20 9.66 1.60 5.88
C PHE A 20 10.93 1.10 5.19
N ALA A 21 11.13 1.40 3.90
CA ALA A 21 12.36 1.06 3.20
C ALA A 21 13.57 1.78 3.78
N VAL A 22 13.43 3.08 4.08
CA VAL A 22 14.49 3.87 4.73
C VAL A 22 14.77 3.35 6.15
N LEU A 23 13.72 3.05 6.93
CA LEU A 23 13.87 2.42 8.25
C LEU A 23 14.56 1.05 8.18
N GLY A 24 14.34 0.29 7.11
CA GLY A 24 15.02 -0.98 6.85
C GLY A 24 16.52 -0.83 6.62
N ALA A 25 16.91 0.24 5.91
CA ALA A 25 18.30 0.56 5.67
C ALA A 25 19.03 1.08 6.91
N VAL A 26 18.33 1.81 7.80
CA VAL A 26 18.94 2.49 8.96
C VAL A 26 18.91 1.65 10.24
N HIS A 27 17.82 0.92 10.50
CA HIS A 27 17.64 0.22 11.78
C HIS A 27 17.76 -1.30 11.67
N SER A 28 16.96 -1.94 10.82
CA SER A 28 16.93 -3.40 10.75
C SER A 28 16.31 -3.90 9.44
N PRO A 29 16.89 -4.91 8.79
CA PRO A 29 16.38 -5.43 7.52
C PRO A 29 14.96 -6.01 7.61
N TRP A 30 14.46 -6.30 8.83
CA TRP A 30 13.06 -6.68 9.06
C TRP A 30 12.05 -5.69 8.45
N TRP A 31 12.35 -4.39 8.47
CA TRP A 31 11.43 -3.37 7.96
C TRP A 31 11.23 -3.42 6.44
N PHE A 32 12.16 -4.06 5.69
CA PHE A 32 11.98 -4.27 4.26
C PHE A 32 10.78 -5.17 3.95
N VAL A 33 10.39 -6.07 4.85
CA VAL A 33 9.18 -6.89 4.67
C VAL A 33 7.94 -5.99 4.66
N LEU A 34 7.85 -5.06 5.60
CA LEU A 34 6.75 -4.08 5.65
C LEU A 34 6.79 -3.16 4.43
N ALA A 35 7.96 -2.66 4.05
CA ALA A 35 8.13 -1.85 2.85
C ALA A 35 7.65 -2.58 1.59
N LEU A 36 7.99 -3.86 1.44
CA LEU A 36 7.58 -4.69 0.32
C LEU A 36 6.05 -4.90 0.31
N VAL A 37 5.44 -5.21 1.46
CA VAL A 37 3.99 -5.43 1.57
C VAL A 37 3.21 -4.15 1.24
N PHE A 38 3.60 -3.01 1.82
CA PHE A 38 2.96 -1.72 1.52
C PHE A 38 3.23 -1.25 0.08
N GLY A 39 4.42 -1.53 -0.46
CA GLY A 39 4.77 -1.20 -1.84
C GLY A 39 4.00 -2.03 -2.86
N LEU A 40 3.91 -3.35 -2.67
CA LEU A 40 3.15 -4.23 -3.55
C LEU A 40 1.66 -3.90 -3.54
N THR A 41 1.08 -3.66 -2.37
CA THR A 41 -0.33 -3.24 -2.27
C THR A 41 -0.57 -1.92 -3.00
N ALA A 42 0.33 -0.92 -2.84
CA ALA A 42 0.27 0.33 -3.60
C ALA A 42 0.40 0.10 -5.12
N VAL A 43 1.28 -0.77 -5.60
CA VAL A 43 1.46 -1.00 -7.05
C VAL A 43 0.25 -1.68 -7.67
N VAL A 44 -0.32 -2.70 -7.02
CA VAL A 44 -1.48 -3.44 -7.56
C VAL A 44 -2.73 -2.54 -7.60
N GLY A 45 -2.82 -1.51 -6.75
CA GLY A 45 -3.99 -0.60 -6.69
C GLY A 45 -5.27 -1.35 -6.27
N PHE A 46 -5.07 -2.44 -5.55
CA PHE A 46 -6.11 -3.35 -5.11
C PHE A 46 -5.70 -3.87 -3.73
N CYS A 47 -6.42 -3.41 -2.70
CA CYS A 47 -6.31 -3.98 -1.38
C CYS A 47 -7.22 -5.21 -1.30
N PRO A 48 -6.70 -6.44 -1.12
CA PRO A 48 -7.53 -7.62 -0.96
C PRO A 48 -8.44 -7.52 0.26
N LEU A 49 -8.01 -6.81 1.31
CA LEU A 49 -8.82 -6.55 2.49
C LEU A 49 -10.06 -5.72 2.16
N TYR A 50 -9.91 -4.67 1.35
CA TYR A 50 -11.05 -3.83 0.95
C TYR A 50 -12.00 -4.61 0.04
N ALA A 51 -11.48 -5.51 -0.79
CA ALA A 51 -12.30 -6.39 -1.61
C ALA A 51 -13.06 -7.42 -0.77
N LEU A 52 -12.44 -7.94 0.30
CA LEU A 52 -13.07 -8.88 1.23
C LEU A 52 -14.21 -8.23 2.02
N PHE A 53 -14.05 -6.97 2.42
CA PHE A 53 -15.07 -6.20 3.14
C PHE A 53 -16.01 -5.40 2.22
N GLY A 54 -15.85 -5.48 0.89
CA GLY A 54 -16.69 -4.77 -0.08
C GLY A 54 -16.55 -3.24 -0.08
N PHE A 55 -15.52 -2.69 0.56
CA PHE A 55 -15.27 -1.25 0.61
C PHE A 55 -14.45 -0.79 -0.60
N SER A 56 -14.74 0.40 -1.14
CA SER A 56 -13.92 1.04 -2.15
C SER A 56 -13.60 2.47 -1.75
N THR A 57 -12.32 2.84 -1.79
CA THR A 57 -11.87 4.24 -1.63
C THR A 57 -11.62 4.89 -3.00
N CYS A 58 -11.98 4.20 -4.10
CA CYS A 58 -12.04 4.81 -5.41
C CYS A 58 -13.10 5.93 -5.39
N LYS A 59 -12.64 7.18 -5.47
CA LYS A 59 -13.53 8.33 -5.58
C LYS A 59 -14.29 8.20 -6.89
N ASN A 60 -15.60 7.94 -6.79
CA ASN A 60 -16.52 7.96 -7.91
C ASN A 60 -16.39 9.33 -8.59
N ARG A 61 -15.94 9.33 -9.85
CA ARG A 61 -16.17 10.44 -10.78
C ARG A 61 -17.46 10.16 -11.50
#